data_AF-A0A8H8QUB7-F1
#
_entry.id   AF-A0A8H8QUB7-F1
#
_cell.length_a   1.000
_cell.length_b   1.000
_cell.length_c   1.000
_cell.angle_alpha   90.00
_cell.angle_beta   90.00
_cell.angle_gamma   90.00
#
_symmetry.space_group_name_H-M   'P 1'
#
loop_
_entity.id
_entity.type
_entity.pdbx_description
1 polymer ?
#
loop_
_entity_poly.entity_id
_entity_poly.type
_entity_poly.pdbx_seq_one_letter_code
_entity_poly.pdbx_strand_id
1 'polypeptide(L)'
;MTVFRWNGDNDSEGLMEIWVPRRSSTRAKFPAMLDGLVGGGLATGETPWTCLIRESEEEASLGEELVKTAKEAGTVTYFYISGEGSGGEIGLPQPECSYVFDLDLTGSPPDVLISNDGSVEAFELLTVTEVKQALSRNEFKPNCALVMLDFLIRHGQLTAEDEPDYKEIYSK
;
A
#
# COMPACT_ATOMS: atom_id res chain seq x y z
N MET A 1 4.34 0.70 -2.56
CA MET A 1 4.66 -0.70 -2.89
C MET A 1 3.88 -1.62 -1.97
N THR A 2 3.21 -2.61 -2.52
CA THR A 2 2.54 -3.67 -1.77
C THR A 2 3.45 -4.88 -1.71
N VAL A 3 3.66 -5.42 -0.50
CA VAL A 3 4.55 -6.57 -0.28
C VAL A 3 3.72 -7.73 0.23
N PHE A 4 3.87 -8.89 -0.40
CA PHE A 4 3.01 -10.04 -0.16
C PHE A 4 3.77 -11.35 -0.33
N ARG A 5 3.18 -12.43 0.17
CA ARG A 5 3.63 -13.80 -0.05
C ARG A 5 2.44 -14.72 -0.26
N TRP A 6 2.69 -15.83 -0.95
CA TRP A 6 1.77 -16.96 -1.04
C TRP A 6 2.21 -18.09 -0.11
N ASN A 7 1.25 -18.67 0.60
CA ASN A 7 1.42 -19.85 1.45
C ASN A 7 1.03 -21.13 0.68
N GLY A 8 1.71 -21.43 -0.43
CA GLY A 8 1.44 -22.63 -1.23
C GLY A 8 1.66 -22.40 -2.73
N ASP A 9 1.12 -23.29 -3.56
CA ASP A 9 1.08 -23.07 -5.02
C ASP A 9 0.15 -21.88 -5.30
N ASN A 10 0.69 -20.83 -5.94
CA ASN A 10 0.02 -19.56 -6.26
C ASN A 10 -1.40 -19.78 -6.81
N ASP A 11 -2.36 -18.92 -6.42
CA ASP A 11 -3.73 -18.78 -6.96
C ASP A 11 -4.92 -19.38 -6.16
N SER A 12 -4.81 -19.66 -4.85
CA SER A 12 -6.02 -19.93 -4.04
C SER A 12 -6.31 -18.84 -3.00
N GLU A 13 -7.58 -18.44 -2.92
CA GLU A 13 -8.08 -17.54 -1.89
C GLU A 13 -7.69 -18.03 -0.50
N GLY A 14 -7.13 -17.13 0.31
CA GLY A 14 -6.71 -17.44 1.69
C GLY A 14 -5.27 -17.93 1.85
N LEU A 15 -4.51 -18.13 0.76
CA LEU A 15 -3.07 -18.40 0.85
C LEU A 15 -2.22 -17.14 0.70
N MET A 16 -2.76 -16.02 0.23
CA MET A 16 -2.03 -14.76 0.17
C MET A 16 -2.06 -14.03 1.52
N GLU A 17 -0.87 -13.62 1.96
CA GLU A 17 -0.69 -12.71 3.10
C GLU A 17 0.06 -11.46 2.65
N ILE A 18 -0.29 -10.33 3.23
CA ILE A 18 0.18 -8.99 2.85
C ILE A 18 0.79 -8.33 4.08
N TRP A 19 2.00 -7.79 3.96
CA TRP A 19 2.59 -6.98 5.02
C TRP A 19 1.96 -5.59 4.99
N VAL A 20 1.25 -5.26 6.07
CA VAL A 20 0.53 -4.00 6.25
C VAL A 20 1.07 -3.27 7.48
N PRO A 21 1.73 -2.12 7.31
CA PRO A 21 2.19 -1.31 8.43
C PRO A 21 1.03 -0.56 9.08
N ARG A 22 1.15 -0.36 10.39
CA ARG A 22 0.32 0.56 11.16
C ARG A 22 1.10 1.84 11.42
N ARG A 23 0.55 2.97 10.96
CA ARG A 23 1.16 4.29 11.15
C ARG A 23 1.31 4.61 12.62
N SER A 24 2.44 5.21 13.00
CA SER A 24 2.64 5.68 14.37
C SER A 24 1.51 6.62 14.81
N SER A 25 1.03 6.42 16.03
CA SER A 25 0.01 7.27 16.66
C SER A 25 0.43 8.74 16.81
N THR A 26 1.73 9.06 16.65
CA THR A 26 2.27 10.42 16.70
C THR A 26 2.34 11.11 15.33
N ARG A 27 1.97 10.44 14.22
CA ARG A 27 1.96 11.06 12.89
C ARG A 27 0.92 12.19 12.80
N ALA A 28 1.31 13.31 12.19
CA ALA A 28 0.45 14.48 12.04
C ALA A 28 -0.78 14.24 11.13
N LYS A 29 -0.67 13.34 10.14
CA LYS A 29 -1.77 12.93 9.26
C LYS A 29 -2.09 11.46 9.49
N PHE A 30 -3.37 11.13 9.63
CA PHE A 30 -3.87 9.75 9.71
C PHE A 30 -3.13 8.89 10.75
N PRO A 31 -3.09 9.30 12.04
CA PRO A 31 -2.43 8.52 13.09
C PRO A 31 -3.12 7.16 13.29
N ALA A 32 -2.34 6.11 13.60
CA ALA A 32 -2.81 4.74 13.89
C ALA A 32 -3.55 3.98 12.75
N MET A 33 -3.73 4.60 11.59
CA MET A 33 -4.33 3.96 10.40
C MET A 33 -3.35 2.98 9.74
N LEU A 34 -3.90 2.01 9.01
CA LEU A 34 -3.12 1.10 8.16
C LEU A 34 -2.60 1.86 6.93
N ASP A 35 -1.41 1.49 6.46
CA ASP A 35 -0.74 2.12 5.33
C ASP A 35 -0.35 1.09 4.25
N GLY A 36 0.18 1.55 3.12
CA GLY A 36 0.97 0.68 2.24
C GLY A 36 2.36 0.47 2.83
N LEU A 37 3.04 -0.65 2.53
CA LEU A 37 4.31 -0.96 3.19
C LEU A 37 5.36 0.14 2.99
N VAL A 38 5.50 0.61 1.75
CA VAL A 38 6.43 1.67 1.38
C VAL A 38 5.69 2.67 0.49
N GLY A 39 5.79 3.96 0.78
CA GLY A 39 5.21 5.00 -0.05
C GLY A 39 5.69 6.40 0.28
N GLY A 40 6.27 7.08 -0.71
CA GLY A 40 6.79 8.43 -0.57
C GLY A 40 6.41 9.38 -1.70
N GLY A 41 6.64 10.67 -1.46
CA GLY A 41 6.48 11.71 -2.46
C GLY A 41 7.63 11.68 -3.47
N LEU A 42 7.32 11.82 -4.76
CA LEU A 42 8.33 11.87 -5.81
C LEU A 42 8.96 13.26 -5.89
N ALA A 43 10.27 13.37 -5.64
CA ALA A 43 10.96 14.65 -5.74
C ALA A 43 11.16 15.09 -7.21
N THR A 44 11.32 16.39 -7.44
CA THR A 44 11.58 16.91 -8.79
C THR A 44 12.90 16.34 -9.33
N GLY A 45 12.85 15.70 -10.51
CA GLY A 45 14.00 15.07 -11.14
C GLY A 45 14.32 13.66 -10.63
N GLU A 46 13.55 13.14 -9.66
CA GLU A 46 13.63 11.77 -9.19
C GLU A 46 12.77 10.85 -10.07
N THR A 47 13.21 9.62 -10.29
CA THR A 47 12.41 8.60 -10.98
C THR A 47 11.59 7.80 -9.96
N PRO A 48 10.43 7.22 -10.35
CA PRO A 48 9.68 6.35 -9.45
C PRO A 48 10.51 5.23 -8.84
N TRP A 49 11.46 4.68 -9.60
CA TRP A 49 12.34 3.60 -9.13
C TRP A 49 13.36 4.06 -8.09
N THR A 50 14.02 5.19 -8.32
CA THR A 50 14.97 5.76 -7.35
C THR A 50 14.27 6.19 -6.07
N CYS A 51 13.05 6.73 -6.17
CA CYS A 51 12.19 7.03 -5.03
C CYS A 51 11.84 5.76 -4.27
N LEU A 52 11.40 4.71 -4.97
CA LEU A 52 11.04 3.43 -4.35
C LEU A 52 12.19 2.84 -3.52
N ILE A 53 13.42 2.84 -4.05
CA ILE A 53 14.60 2.33 -3.33
C ILE A 53 14.85 3.12 -2.05
N ARG A 54 14.84 4.46 -2.14
CA ARG A 54 15.08 5.35 -1.01
C ARG A 54 14.03 5.16 0.10
N GLU A 55 12.75 5.22 -0.26
CA GLU A 55 11.64 5.07 0.70
C GLU A 55 11.61 3.67 1.30
N SER A 56 11.98 2.63 0.55
CA SER A 56 12.02 1.25 1.05
C SER A 56 13.07 1.05 2.14
N GLU A 57 14.21 1.72 2.03
CA GLU A 57 15.26 1.74 3.05
C GLU A 57 14.79 2.51 4.31
N GLU A 58 14.17 3.67 4.13
CA GLU A 58 13.71 4.54 5.23
C GLU A 58 12.54 3.93 6.02
N GLU A 59 11.52 3.43 5.32
CA GLU A 59 10.26 3.01 5.96
C GLU A 59 10.27 1.55 6.41
N ALA A 60 11.01 0.66 5.73
CA ALA A 60 10.93 -0.78 5.98
C ALA A 60 12.29 -1.51 6.05
N SER A 61 13.41 -0.79 5.96
CA SER A 61 14.77 -1.37 5.94
C SER A 61 14.96 -2.44 4.86
N LEU A 62 14.26 -2.31 3.73
CA LEU A 62 14.38 -3.26 2.62
C LEU A 62 15.58 -2.90 1.76
N GLY A 63 16.58 -3.78 1.74
CA GLY A 63 17.80 -3.55 0.97
C GLY A 63 17.56 -3.44 -0.54
N GLU A 64 18.35 -2.59 -1.20
CA GLU A 64 18.20 -2.25 -2.62
C GLU A 64 18.09 -3.46 -3.56
N GLU A 65 18.89 -4.50 -3.36
CA GLU A 65 18.87 -5.69 -4.22
C GLU A 65 17.54 -6.44 -4.15
N LEU A 66 16.88 -6.43 -2.99
CA LEU A 66 15.54 -7.00 -2.86
C LEU A 66 14.50 -6.11 -3.55
N VAL A 67 14.56 -4.79 -3.32
CA VAL A 67 13.64 -3.82 -3.93
C VAL A 67 13.72 -3.85 -5.46
N LYS A 68 14.90 -4.12 -6.02
CA LYS A 68 15.08 -4.30 -7.47
C LYS A 68 14.28 -5.46 -8.07
N THR A 69 13.84 -6.42 -7.26
CA THR A 69 13.00 -7.54 -7.71
C THR A 69 11.51 -7.18 -7.77
N ALA A 70 11.12 -6.02 -7.24
CA ALA A 70 9.75 -5.53 -7.32
C ALA A 70 9.32 -5.33 -8.78
N LYS A 71 8.02 -5.51 -9.04
CA LYS A 71 7.43 -5.34 -10.35
C LYS A 71 6.61 -4.06 -10.38
N GLU A 72 6.79 -3.28 -11.45
CA GLU A 72 5.89 -2.17 -11.74
C GLU A 72 4.49 -2.73 -12.03
N ALA A 73 3.49 -2.19 -11.32
CA ALA A 73 2.10 -2.64 -11.40
C ALA A 73 1.17 -1.58 -12.03
N GLY A 74 1.75 -0.49 -12.54
CA GLY A 74 1.03 0.60 -13.21
C GLY A 74 0.87 1.84 -12.32
N THR A 75 -0.29 2.51 -12.46
CA THR A 75 -0.59 3.73 -11.73
C THR A 75 -2.03 3.76 -11.22
N VAL A 76 -2.19 4.39 -10.05
CA VAL A 76 -3.48 4.77 -9.46
C VAL A 76 -3.57 6.28 -9.42
N THR A 77 -4.60 6.83 -10.05
CA THR A 77 -4.86 8.27 -10.10
C THR A 77 -6.15 8.59 -9.38
N TYR A 78 -6.15 9.64 -8.56
CA TYR A 78 -7.33 10.08 -7.86
C TYR A 78 -7.32 11.60 -7.69
N PHE A 79 -8.49 12.12 -7.36
CA PHE A 79 -8.71 13.53 -7.14
C PHE A 79 -9.61 13.73 -5.93
N TYR A 80 -9.24 14.67 -5.07
CA TYR A 80 -10.08 15.06 -3.94
C TYR A 80 -9.96 16.55 -3.67
N ILE A 81 -10.89 17.05 -2.86
CA ILE A 81 -10.82 18.40 -2.30
C ILE A 81 -10.23 18.27 -0.89
N SER A 82 -9.19 19.04 -0.59
CA SER A 82 -8.56 19.03 0.72
C SER A 82 -9.55 19.42 1.82
N GLY A 83 -9.56 18.63 2.89
CA GLY A 83 -10.41 18.83 4.06
C GLY A 83 -9.60 19.01 5.33
N GLU A 84 -10.29 18.99 6.47
CA GLU A 84 -9.64 18.92 7.77
C GLU A 84 -8.80 17.63 7.87
N GLY A 85 -7.55 17.74 8.36
CA GLY A 85 -6.62 16.62 8.44
C GLY A 85 -5.80 16.32 7.16
N SER A 86 -6.09 16.96 6.03
CA SER A 86 -5.26 16.83 4.81
C SER A 86 -3.87 17.48 4.94
N GLY A 87 -3.67 18.34 5.96
CA GLY A 87 -2.43 19.08 6.28
C GLY A 87 -1.94 20.00 5.18
N GLY A 88 -2.87 20.72 4.58
CA GLY A 88 -2.68 21.83 3.64
C GLY A 88 -3.88 22.79 3.75
N GLU A 89 -3.96 23.79 2.86
CA GLU A 89 -5.12 24.68 2.79
C GLU A 89 -6.39 23.90 2.42
N ILE A 90 -7.49 24.18 3.12
CA ILE A 90 -8.78 23.50 2.94
C ILE A 90 -9.49 24.04 1.69
N GLY A 91 -10.18 23.16 0.96
CA GLY A 91 -10.97 23.52 -0.22
C GLY A 91 -10.18 23.55 -1.52
N LEU A 92 -8.93 23.12 -1.50
CA LEU A 92 -8.09 23.07 -2.70
C LEU A 92 -8.22 21.73 -3.43
N PRO A 93 -8.25 21.74 -4.77
CA PRO A 93 -8.16 20.52 -5.56
C PRO A 93 -6.78 19.85 -5.41
N GLN A 94 -6.79 18.54 -5.17
CA GLN A 94 -5.58 17.73 -4.99
C GLN A 94 -5.62 16.55 -5.99
N PRO A 95 -5.11 16.73 -7.22
CA PRO A 95 -4.87 15.63 -8.14
C PRO A 95 -3.61 14.87 -7.72
N GLU A 96 -3.71 13.55 -7.62
CA GLU A 96 -2.56 12.70 -7.27
C GLU A 96 -2.45 11.52 -8.24
N CYS A 97 -1.21 11.12 -8.52
CA CYS A 97 -0.86 9.94 -9.29
C CYS A 97 0.19 9.16 -8.51
N SER A 98 -0.14 7.91 -8.15
CA SER A 98 0.77 7.00 -7.47
C SER A 98 1.28 5.95 -8.46
N TYR A 99 2.59 5.86 -8.60
CA TYR A 99 3.25 4.73 -9.27
C TYR A 99 3.23 3.54 -8.32
N VAL A 100 2.62 2.43 -8.75
CA VAL A 100 2.42 1.26 -7.90
C VAL A 100 3.41 0.15 -8.26
N PHE A 101 3.88 -0.52 -7.21
CA PHE A 101 4.86 -1.59 -7.29
C PHE A 101 4.42 -2.74 -6.39
N ASP A 102 4.71 -3.95 -6.82
CA ASP A 102 4.41 -5.18 -6.13
C ASP A 102 5.71 -5.94 -5.86
N LEU A 103 5.93 -6.35 -4.61
CA LEU A 103 7.08 -7.16 -4.21
C LEU A 103 6.59 -8.50 -3.65
N ASP A 104 6.88 -9.56 -4.40
CA ASP A 104 6.55 -10.93 -4.03
C ASP A 104 7.72 -11.55 -3.25
N LEU A 105 7.47 -11.90 -1.99
CA LEU A 105 8.44 -12.53 -1.08
C LEU A 105 8.11 -14.01 -0.82
N THR A 106 7.34 -14.63 -1.71
CA THR A 106 7.03 -16.07 -1.66
C THR A 106 8.32 -16.90 -1.65
N GLY A 107 8.43 -17.79 -0.65
CA GLY A 107 9.61 -18.65 -0.47
C GLY A 107 10.87 -17.95 0.07
N SER A 108 10.86 -16.63 0.24
CA SER A 108 11.95 -15.88 0.88
C SER A 108 11.42 -14.68 1.68
N PRO A 109 10.57 -14.92 2.69
CA PRO A 109 10.05 -13.85 3.52
C PRO A 109 11.17 -13.20 4.36
N PRO A 110 11.07 -11.91 4.67
CA PRO A 110 12.00 -11.25 5.57
C PRO A 110 11.75 -11.73 7.01
N ASP A 111 12.82 -11.88 7.79
CA ASP A 111 12.71 -12.30 9.19
C ASP A 111 12.00 -11.23 10.05
N VAL A 112 12.31 -9.95 9.79
CA VAL A 112 11.75 -8.78 10.48
C VAL A 112 11.72 -7.59 9.52
N LEU A 113 10.65 -6.80 9.55
CA LEU A 113 10.60 -5.46 8.96
C LEU A 113 10.75 -4.42 10.05
N ILE A 114 11.57 -3.39 9.81
CA ILE A 114 11.90 -2.34 10.78
C ILE A 114 11.76 -0.99 10.11
N SER A 115 11.06 -0.07 10.77
CA SER A 115 10.99 1.34 10.36
C SER A 115 12.17 2.09 10.99
N ASN A 116 12.97 2.76 10.15
CA ASN A 116 14.17 3.48 10.59
C ASN A 116 13.87 4.90 11.05
N ASP A 117 12.75 5.49 10.60
CA ASP A 117 12.37 6.87 10.86
C ASP A 117 11.28 7.01 11.94
N GLY A 118 10.77 5.90 12.49
CA GLY A 118 9.70 5.86 13.49
C GLY A 118 8.31 6.18 12.92
N SER A 119 8.16 6.09 11.59
CA SER A 119 6.90 6.31 10.89
C SER A 119 5.84 5.25 11.16
N VAL A 120 6.29 4.03 11.44
CA VAL A 120 5.47 2.83 11.61
C VAL A 120 5.63 2.33 13.04
N GLU A 121 4.50 2.02 13.67
CA GLU A 121 4.44 1.46 15.02
C GLU A 121 4.59 -0.07 15.00
N ALA A 122 4.01 -0.72 14.00
CA ALA A 122 4.08 -2.17 13.82
C ALA A 122 3.90 -2.56 12.35
N PHE A 123 4.52 -3.66 11.95
CA PHE A 123 4.23 -4.35 10.69
C PHE A 123 3.40 -5.59 10.99
N GLU A 124 2.18 -5.64 10.47
CA GLU A 124 1.29 -6.78 10.61
C GLU A 124 1.30 -7.59 9.33
N LEU A 125 1.34 -8.91 9.44
CA LEU A 125 1.15 -9.79 8.29
C LEU A 125 -0.32 -10.24 8.30
N LEU A 126 -1.09 -9.72 7.35
CA LEU A 126 -2.54 -9.91 7.29
C LEU A 126 -2.93 -10.82 6.13
N THR A 127 -3.90 -11.68 6.36
CA THR A 127 -4.57 -12.42 5.29
C THR A 127 -5.40 -11.47 4.41
N VAL A 128 -5.69 -11.87 3.17
CA VAL A 128 -6.61 -11.13 2.28
C VAL A 128 -7.96 -10.83 2.97
N THR A 129 -8.49 -11.78 3.73
CA THR A 129 -9.75 -11.60 4.48
C THR A 129 -9.64 -10.48 5.51
N GLU A 130 -8.57 -10.44 6.29
CA GLU A 130 -8.34 -9.37 7.28
C GLU A 130 -8.16 -8.01 6.60
N VAL A 131 -7.46 -7.97 5.46
CA VAL A 131 -7.32 -6.74 4.67
C VAL A 131 -8.67 -6.24 4.16
N LYS A 132 -9.50 -7.11 3.57
CA LYS A 132 -10.87 -6.75 3.13
C LYS A 132 -11.71 -6.22 4.29
N GLN A 133 -11.64 -6.87 5.45
CA GLN A 133 -12.36 -6.43 6.64
C GLN A 133 -11.86 -5.06 7.12
N ALA A 134 -10.56 -4.82 7.16
CA ALA A 134 -9.99 -3.53 7.55
C ALA A 134 -10.36 -2.39 6.56
N LEU A 135 -10.39 -2.69 5.26
CA LEU A 135 -10.91 -1.77 4.24
C LEU A 135 -12.38 -1.42 4.50
N SER A 136 -13.24 -2.42 4.78
CA SER A 136 -14.67 -2.19 5.07
C SER A 136 -14.92 -1.37 6.35
N ARG A 137 -13.96 -1.39 7.29
CA ARG A 137 -14.00 -0.60 8.53
C ARG A 137 -13.33 0.78 8.39
N ASN A 138 -12.88 1.16 7.19
CA ASN A 138 -12.17 2.41 6.92
C ASN A 138 -10.88 2.58 7.76
N GLU A 139 -10.18 1.49 8.04
CA GLU A 139 -8.96 1.52 8.88
C GLU A 139 -7.70 1.91 8.08
N PHE A 140 -7.75 1.84 6.75
CA PHE A 140 -6.67 2.26 5.87
C PHE A 140 -6.68 3.77 5.64
N LYS A 141 -5.49 4.36 5.61
CA LYS A 141 -5.27 5.70 5.06
C LYS A 141 -5.88 5.77 3.66
N PRO A 142 -6.69 6.80 3.33
CA PRO A 142 -7.57 6.76 2.14
C PRO A 142 -6.87 6.43 0.82
N ASN A 143 -5.72 7.05 0.53
CA ASN A 143 -5.01 6.77 -0.72
C ASN A 143 -4.39 5.36 -0.77
N CYS A 144 -3.98 4.85 0.39
CA CYS A 144 -3.45 3.50 0.50
C CYS A 144 -4.55 2.45 0.43
N ALA A 145 -5.77 2.78 0.84
CA ALA A 145 -6.96 1.97 0.57
C ALA A 145 -7.18 1.81 -0.94
N LEU A 146 -7.03 2.88 -1.74
CA LEU A 146 -7.15 2.81 -3.20
C LEU A 146 -6.08 1.90 -3.83
N VAL A 147 -4.82 2.05 -3.40
CA VAL A 147 -3.73 1.18 -3.87
C VAL A 147 -3.96 -0.29 -3.46
N MET A 148 -4.50 -0.53 -2.26
CA MET A 148 -4.83 -1.88 -1.81
C MET A 148 -5.99 -2.49 -2.60
N LEU A 149 -7.03 -1.71 -2.92
CA LEU A 149 -8.13 -2.17 -3.79
C LEU A 149 -7.62 -2.50 -5.19
N ASP A 150 -6.80 -1.64 -5.80
CA ASP A 150 -6.14 -1.92 -7.08
C ASP A 150 -5.33 -3.22 -7.03
N PHE A 151 -4.55 -3.43 -5.96
CA PHE A 151 -3.80 -4.67 -5.74
C PHE A 151 -4.72 -5.90 -5.67
N LEU A 152 -5.76 -5.87 -4.82
CA LEU A 152 -6.68 -7.00 -4.67
C LEU A 152 -7.38 -7.32 -5.99
N ILE A 153 -7.75 -6.31 -6.78
CA ILE A 153 -8.38 -6.50 -8.10
C ILE A 153 -7.40 -7.14 -9.08
N ARG A 154 -6.18 -6.60 -9.22
CA ARG A 154 -5.17 -7.12 -10.15
C ARG A 154 -4.75 -8.56 -9.85
N HIS A 155 -4.79 -8.96 -8.58
CA HIS A 155 -4.46 -10.31 -8.12
C HIS A 155 -5.69 -11.23 -7.98
N GLY A 156 -6.86 -10.83 -8.50
CA GLY A 156 -8.08 -11.64 -8.48
C GLY A 156 -8.63 -11.92 -7.08
N GLN A 157 -8.15 -11.20 -6.07
CA GLN A 157 -8.61 -11.30 -4.68
C GLN A 157 -9.85 -10.46 -4.42
N LEU A 158 -10.22 -9.54 -5.32
CA LEU A 158 -11.51 -8.85 -5.32
C LEU A 158 -12.09 -8.97 -6.73
N THR A 159 -13.29 -9.54 -6.85
CA THR A 159 -13.92 -9.82 -8.14
C THR A 159 -15.31 -9.18 -8.22
N ALA A 160 -15.86 -9.10 -9.43
CA ALA A 160 -17.23 -8.63 -9.65
C ALA A 160 -18.31 -9.58 -9.09
N GLU A 161 -17.96 -10.81 -8.74
CA GLU A 161 -18.87 -11.77 -8.10
C GLU A 161 -18.97 -11.50 -6.59
N ASP A 162 -17.88 -11.03 -5.97
CA ASP A 162 -17.77 -10.81 -4.53
C ASP A 162 -18.12 -9.39 -4.09
N GLU A 163 -18.06 -8.42 -5.01
CA GLU A 163 -18.20 -6.99 -4.71
C GLU A 163 -19.28 -6.32 -5.58
N PRO A 164 -20.46 -5.99 -5.01
CA PRO A 164 -21.55 -5.34 -5.72
C PRO A 164 -21.15 -4.04 -6.43
N ASP A 165 -20.25 -3.27 -5.83
CA ASP A 165 -19.81 -1.96 -6.33
C ASP A 165 -18.54 -2.05 -7.19
N TYR A 166 -18.12 -3.26 -7.59
CA TYR A 166 -16.86 -3.53 -8.28
C TYR A 166 -16.64 -2.63 -9.50
N LYS A 167 -17.68 -2.39 -10.29
CA LYS A 167 -17.57 -1.54 -11.49
C LYS A 167 -17.22 -0.10 -11.17
N GLU A 168 -17.77 0.43 -10.08
CA GLU A 168 -17.47 1.79 -9.61
C GLU A 168 -16.06 1.86 -9.04
N ILE A 169 -15.66 0.85 -8.25
CA ILE A 169 -14.31 0.75 -7.69
C ILE A 169 -13.24 0.59 -8.79
N TYR A 170 -13.52 -0.22 -9.81
CA TYR A 170 -12.59 -0.49 -10.90
C TYR A 170 -12.51 0.65 -11.92
N SER A 171 -13.58 1.44 -12.08
CA SER A 171 -13.59 2.53 -13.05
C SER A 171 -12.58 3.62 -12.65
N LYS A 172 -11.60 3.85 -13.52
CA LYS A 172 -10.61 4.94 -13.41
C LYS A 172 -11.15 6.26 -13.94
#